data_AF-A0A671VAV9-F1
#
_entry.id   AF-A0A671VAV9-F1
#
_cell.length_a   1.000
_cell.length_b   1.000
_cell.length_c   1.000
_cell.angle_alpha   90.00
_cell.angle_beta   90.00
_cell.angle_gamma   90.00
#
_symmetry.space_group_name_H-M   'P 1'
#
loop_
_entity.id
_entity.type
_entity.pdbx_description
1 polymer ?
#
loop_
_entity_poly.entity_id
_entity_poly.type
_entity_poly.pdbx_seq_one_letter_code
_entity_poly.pdbx_strand_id
1 'polypeptide(L)'
;MITASTANKSHLPTKISAKDRAKDYPGVLDDSGGKLFCTPCNCVLDHRRKSTLDDHFATAKHSRMVKAAGEEAKKQLTNTEASTSKMVICETWVATCTAINIPLSKSDHPALRKFLNEKVMNGGAIPGFHQLQEMYLGAVYEREKEELKTLLAENLLL
;
A
#
# COMPACT_ATOMS: atom_id res chain seq x y z
N MET A 1 -71.20 -12.17 -7.63
CA MET A 1 -71.35 -11.47 -6.33
C MET A 1 -70.06 -11.68 -5.54
N ILE A 2 -69.39 -10.58 -5.14
CA ILE A 2 -68.47 -10.36 -3.97
C ILE A 2 -67.23 -11.31 -3.89
N THR A 3 -66.02 -10.92 -4.35
CA THR A 3 -64.91 -10.15 -3.68
C THR A 3 -64.53 -10.67 -2.28
N ALA A 4 -63.30 -10.71 -1.76
CA ALA A 4 -61.97 -10.30 -2.17
C ALA A 4 -60.97 -11.18 -1.41
N SER A 5 -59.94 -11.71 -2.07
CA SER A 5 -58.80 -12.32 -1.38
C SER A 5 -57.87 -11.20 -0.94
N THR A 6 -57.67 -11.08 0.36
CA THR A 6 -56.85 -10.04 1.00
C THR A 6 -55.42 -10.08 0.47
N ALA A 7 -54.98 -8.95 -0.09
CA ALA A 7 -53.62 -8.76 -0.55
C ALA A 7 -52.64 -8.85 0.64
N ASN A 8 -51.68 -9.77 0.53
CA ASN A 8 -50.56 -9.89 1.45
C ASN A 8 -49.66 -8.65 1.29
N LYS A 9 -49.88 -7.63 2.14
CA LYS A 9 -49.09 -6.40 2.14
C LYS A 9 -47.68 -6.74 2.64
N SER A 10 -46.73 -6.83 1.71
CA SER A 10 -45.32 -6.95 2.05
C SER A 10 -44.90 -5.75 2.91
N HIS A 11 -44.55 -6.00 4.18
CA HIS A 11 -44.06 -5.01 5.14
C HIS A 11 -42.61 -4.59 4.84
N LEU A 12 -42.32 -4.23 3.58
CA LEU A 12 -41.03 -3.63 3.23
C LEU A 12 -41.11 -2.12 3.48
N PRO A 13 -40.17 -1.53 4.25
CA PRO A 13 -40.07 -0.09 4.39
C PRO A 13 -39.94 0.55 3.01
N THR A 14 -40.92 1.38 2.63
CA THR A 14 -41.09 1.88 1.27
C THR A 14 -40.11 3.00 0.90
N LYS A 15 -39.19 3.41 1.78
CA LYS A 15 -38.39 4.63 1.61
C LYS A 15 -36.98 4.57 2.22
N ILE A 16 -36.25 3.46 2.08
CA ILE A 16 -34.82 3.44 2.45
C ILE A 16 -33.96 3.33 1.19
N SER A 17 -33.16 4.35 0.92
CA SER A 17 -32.26 4.38 -0.24
C SER A 17 -30.96 3.59 0.03
N ALA A 18 -30.21 3.27 -1.02
CA ALA A 18 -28.87 2.71 -0.86
C ALA A 18 -27.96 3.66 -0.05
N LYS A 19 -28.04 4.98 -0.30
CA LYS A 19 -27.34 6.01 0.47
C LYS A 19 -27.66 6.01 1.96
N ASP A 20 -28.93 5.83 2.32
CA ASP A 20 -29.32 5.74 3.73
C ASP A 20 -28.72 4.48 4.37
N ARG A 21 -28.69 3.38 3.63
CA ARG A 21 -28.14 2.11 4.10
C ARG A 21 -26.61 2.11 4.21
N ALA A 22 -25.91 2.80 3.31
CA ALA A 22 -24.45 2.98 3.41
C ALA A 22 -24.07 3.75 4.69
N LYS A 23 -24.89 4.71 5.13
CA LYS A 23 -24.68 5.42 6.40
C LYS A 23 -24.80 4.53 7.64
N ASP A 24 -25.65 3.51 7.59
CA ASP A 24 -25.82 2.55 8.70
C ASP A 24 -24.57 1.67 8.90
N TYR A 25 -23.72 1.51 7.87
CA TYR A 25 -22.56 0.61 7.87
C TYR A 25 -21.30 1.27 7.26
N PRO A 26 -20.79 2.35 7.90
CA PRO A 26 -19.66 3.11 7.36
C PRO A 26 -18.40 2.23 7.24
N GLY A 27 -17.69 2.37 6.13
CA GLY A 27 -16.45 1.64 5.85
C GLY A 27 -16.65 0.19 5.35
N VAL A 28 -17.87 -0.35 5.40
CA VAL A 28 -18.20 -1.69 4.89
C VAL A 28 -19.09 -1.62 3.67
N LEU A 29 -20.06 -0.70 3.66
CA LEU A 29 -20.96 -0.47 2.56
C LEU A 29 -20.77 0.92 1.95
N ASP A 30 -20.95 1.01 0.64
CA ASP A 30 -20.90 2.27 -0.11
C ASP A 30 -22.10 2.38 -1.07
N ASP A 31 -22.51 3.62 -1.37
CA ASP A 31 -23.48 3.90 -2.42
C ASP A 31 -22.73 4.36 -3.68
N SER A 32 -22.93 3.62 -4.76
CA SER A 32 -22.47 4.06 -6.08
C SER A 32 -23.64 4.01 -7.06
N GLY A 33 -24.13 5.19 -7.43
CA GLY A 33 -25.21 5.34 -8.42
C GLY A 33 -26.55 4.77 -7.97
N GLY A 34 -26.87 4.84 -6.67
CA GLY A 34 -28.13 4.32 -6.13
C GLY A 34 -28.15 2.80 -5.94
N LYS A 35 -27.00 2.13 -6.11
CA LYS A 35 -26.79 0.73 -5.75
C LYS A 35 -25.90 0.66 -4.52
N LEU A 36 -26.21 -0.28 -3.64
CA LEU A 36 -25.44 -0.53 -2.43
C LEU A 36 -24.34 -1.54 -2.74
N PHE A 37 -23.10 -1.22 -2.43
CA PHE A 37 -21.93 -2.07 -2.64
C PHE A 37 -21.33 -2.48 -1.30
N CYS A 38 -20.89 -3.74 -1.19
CA CYS A 38 -20.03 -4.16 -0.11
C CYS A 38 -18.57 -4.05 -0.54
N THR A 39 -17.82 -3.15 0.08
CA THR A 39 -16.43 -2.85 -0.28
C THR A 39 -15.51 -4.06 -0.10
N PRO A 40 -15.52 -4.80 1.03
CA PRO A 40 -14.70 -6.00 1.18
C PRO A 40 -15.02 -7.12 0.17
N CYS A 41 -16.30 -7.30 -0.18
CA CYS A 41 -16.74 -8.39 -1.04
C CYS A 41 -16.74 -8.03 -2.54
N ASN A 42 -16.58 -6.75 -2.85
CA ASN A 42 -16.74 -6.14 -4.17
C ASN A 42 -17.99 -6.64 -4.91
N CYS A 43 -19.16 -6.57 -4.25
CA CYS A 43 -20.43 -7.02 -4.83
C CYS A 43 -21.58 -6.08 -4.49
N VAL A 44 -22.56 -6.02 -5.40
CA VAL A 44 -23.80 -5.25 -5.22
C VAL A 44 -24.76 -6.01 -4.31
N LEU A 45 -25.37 -5.31 -3.35
CA LEU A 45 -26.37 -5.82 -2.42
C LEU A 45 -27.72 -5.09 -2.60
N ASP A 46 -28.81 -5.78 -2.26
CA ASP A 46 -30.14 -5.15 -2.18
C ASP A 46 -30.25 -4.32 -0.90
N HIS A 47 -30.46 -3.01 -1.05
CA HIS A 47 -30.58 -2.08 0.06
C HIS A 47 -31.94 -2.15 0.79
N ARG A 48 -32.94 -2.84 0.23
CA ARG A 48 -34.33 -2.79 0.73
C ARG A 48 -34.53 -3.57 2.03
N ARG A 49 -33.83 -4.69 2.22
CA ARG A 49 -34.01 -5.58 3.37
C ARG A 49 -32.74 -5.67 4.20
N LYS A 50 -32.83 -5.31 5.47
CA LYS A 50 -31.70 -5.43 6.41
C LYS A 50 -31.25 -6.88 6.58
N SER A 51 -32.19 -7.83 6.66
CA SER A 51 -31.87 -9.26 6.81
C SER A 51 -30.97 -9.79 5.70
N THR A 52 -31.13 -9.33 4.46
CA THR A 52 -30.28 -9.71 3.32
C THR A 52 -28.83 -9.23 3.50
N LEU A 53 -28.62 -8.10 4.18
CA LEU A 53 -27.30 -7.58 4.52
C LEU A 53 -26.71 -8.36 5.70
N ASP A 54 -27.53 -8.66 6.71
CA ASP A 54 -27.10 -9.45 7.88
C ASP A 54 -26.65 -10.86 7.44
N ASP A 55 -27.43 -11.51 6.56
CA ASP A 55 -27.07 -12.80 5.96
C ASP A 55 -25.76 -12.70 5.16
N HIS A 56 -25.57 -11.61 4.41
CA HIS A 56 -24.34 -11.35 3.67
C HIS A 56 -23.12 -11.25 4.61
N PHE A 57 -23.23 -10.49 5.70
CA PHE A 57 -22.15 -10.31 6.67
C PHE A 57 -21.81 -11.60 7.42
N ALA A 58 -22.81 -12.47 7.63
CA ALA A 58 -22.62 -13.78 8.23
C ALA A 58 -21.91 -14.78 7.31
N THR A 59 -21.78 -14.49 6.01
CA THR A 59 -21.09 -15.41 5.09
C THR A 59 -19.60 -15.50 5.39
N ALA A 60 -19.07 -16.73 5.31
CA ALA A 60 -17.63 -16.98 5.47
C ALA A 60 -16.78 -16.19 4.46
N LYS A 61 -17.32 -15.88 3.28
CA LYS A 61 -16.66 -15.05 2.27
C LYS A 61 -16.42 -13.64 2.81
N HIS A 62 -17.46 -12.99 3.34
CA HIS A 62 -17.34 -11.65 3.91
C HIS A 62 -16.32 -11.62 5.05
N SER A 63 -16.41 -12.56 6.00
CA SER A 63 -15.48 -12.62 7.12
C SER A 63 -14.01 -12.82 6.68
N ARG A 64 -13.77 -13.60 5.62
CA ARG A 64 -12.43 -13.78 5.04
C ARG A 64 -11.90 -12.50 4.41
N MET A 65 -12.73 -11.82 3.61
CA MET A 65 -12.31 -10.60 2.91
C MET A 65 -12.03 -9.44 3.87
N VAL A 66 -12.83 -9.27 4.92
CA VAL A 66 -12.59 -8.26 5.96
C VAL A 66 -11.24 -8.48 6.67
N LYS A 67 -10.89 -9.74 6.96
CA LYS A 67 -9.59 -10.09 7.55
C LYS A 67 -8.44 -9.82 6.58
N ALA A 68 -8.57 -10.23 5.32
CA ALA A 68 -7.56 -10.03 4.29
C ALA A 68 -7.27 -8.53 4.04
N ALA A 69 -8.31 -7.68 3.94
CA ALA A 69 -8.15 -6.24 3.75
C ALA A 69 -7.35 -5.58 4.90
N GLY A 70 -7.57 -6.03 6.15
CA GLY A 70 -6.80 -5.56 7.31
C GLY A 70 -5.33 -6.02 7.30
N GLU A 71 -5.04 -7.18 6.73
CA GLU A 71 -3.67 -7.71 6.59
C GLU A 71 -2.92 -7.07 5.40
N GLU A 72 -3.61 -6.82 4.28
CA GLU A 72 -3.06 -6.14 3.10
C GLU A 72 -2.68 -4.68 3.41
N ALA A 73 -3.51 -3.96 4.15
CA ALA A 73 -3.18 -2.60 4.60
C ALA A 73 -1.93 -2.57 5.50
N LYS A 74 -1.75 -3.57 6.37
CA LYS A 74 -0.53 -3.73 7.20
C LYS A 74 0.70 -4.11 6.37
N LYS A 75 0.54 -4.93 5.33
CA LYS A 75 1.63 -5.26 4.39
C LYS A 75 2.07 -4.03 3.56
N GLN A 76 1.14 -3.18 3.14
CA GLN A 76 1.48 -1.98 2.36
C GLN A 76 2.23 -0.92 3.18
N LEU A 77 1.84 -0.65 4.43
CA LEU A 77 2.59 0.29 5.29
C LEU A 77 4.02 -0.20 5.57
N THR A 78 4.16 -1.46 5.97
CA THR A 78 5.48 -2.04 6.31
C THR A 78 6.42 -2.12 5.12
N ASN A 79 5.90 -2.33 3.90
CA ASN A 79 6.72 -2.38 2.69
C ASN A 79 7.26 -0.99 2.29
N THR A 80 6.56 0.09 2.63
CA THR A 80 6.97 1.46 2.27
C THR A 80 8.16 1.91 3.12
N GLU A 81 8.10 1.71 4.45
CA GLU A 81 9.19 2.06 5.38
C GLU A 81 10.45 1.21 5.15
N ALA A 82 10.29 -0.08 4.86
CA ALA A 82 11.39 -0.98 4.53
C ALA A 82 12.04 -0.60 3.18
N SER A 83 11.26 -0.17 2.19
CA SER A 83 11.76 0.28 0.89
C SER A 83 12.57 1.58 1.01
N THR A 84 12.08 2.55 1.79
CA THR A 84 12.81 3.79 2.08
C THR A 84 14.12 3.50 2.81
N SER A 85 14.09 2.64 3.82
CA SER A 85 15.29 2.25 4.58
C SER A 85 16.33 1.57 3.70
N LYS A 86 15.89 0.67 2.80
CA LYS A 86 16.78 0.02 1.82
C LYS A 86 17.41 1.04 0.86
N MET A 87 16.63 1.99 0.34
CA MET A 87 17.12 3.03 -0.56
C MET A 87 18.21 3.87 0.10
N VAL A 88 17.99 4.33 1.34
CA VAL A 88 18.98 5.09 2.12
C VAL A 88 20.28 4.29 2.30
N ILE A 89 20.19 3.01 2.65
CA ILE A 89 21.36 2.13 2.84
C ILE A 89 22.15 1.99 1.53
N CYS A 90 21.48 1.73 0.41
CA CYS A 90 22.13 1.56 -0.89
C CYS A 90 22.82 2.84 -1.37
N GLU A 91 22.16 3.99 -1.25
CA GLU A 91 22.74 5.28 -1.64
C GLU A 91 23.94 5.65 -0.77
N THR A 92 23.83 5.44 0.55
CA THR A 92 24.94 5.69 1.49
C THR A 92 26.13 4.80 1.17
N TRP A 93 25.89 3.52 0.81
CA TRP A 93 26.95 2.61 0.40
C TRP A 93 27.68 3.09 -0.87
N VAL A 94 26.93 3.55 -1.88
CA VAL A 94 27.50 4.08 -3.13
C VAL A 94 28.31 5.36 -2.87
N ALA A 95 27.76 6.30 -2.11
CA ALA A 95 28.43 7.54 -1.74
C ALA A 95 29.73 7.25 -0.97
N THR A 96 29.67 6.34 0.01
CA THR A 96 30.84 5.92 0.79
C THR A 96 31.91 5.34 -0.12
N CYS A 97 31.58 4.33 -0.93
CA CYS A 97 32.53 3.69 -1.85
C CYS A 97 33.20 4.71 -2.77
N THR A 98 32.42 5.67 -3.28
CA THR A 98 32.93 6.76 -4.14
C THR A 98 33.91 7.64 -3.38
N ALA A 99 33.53 8.09 -2.17
CA ALA A 99 34.36 8.98 -1.36
C ALA A 99 35.71 8.36 -0.96
N ILE A 100 35.76 7.04 -0.74
CA ILE A 100 37.00 6.33 -0.36
C ILE A 100 37.65 5.57 -1.53
N ASN A 101 37.25 5.87 -2.77
CA ASN A 101 37.79 5.27 -4.00
C ASN A 101 37.75 3.72 -4.01
N ILE A 102 36.71 3.14 -3.42
CA ILE A 102 36.43 1.70 -3.51
C ILE A 102 35.54 1.45 -4.73
N PRO A 103 35.97 0.63 -5.71
CA PRO A 103 35.12 0.26 -6.83
C PRO A 103 33.86 -0.46 -6.36
N LEU A 104 32.68 -0.08 -6.88
CA LEU A 104 31.41 -0.73 -6.54
C LEU A 104 31.42 -2.24 -6.84
N SER A 105 32.24 -2.69 -7.81
CA SER A 105 32.43 -4.10 -8.14
C SER A 105 32.96 -4.93 -6.98
N LYS A 106 33.60 -4.31 -5.97
CA LYS A 106 34.02 -5.00 -4.75
C LYS A 106 32.86 -5.41 -3.85
N SER A 107 31.67 -4.83 -4.04
CA SER A 107 30.45 -5.22 -3.31
C SER A 107 30.07 -6.69 -3.52
N ASP A 108 30.45 -7.28 -4.67
CA ASP A 108 30.21 -8.69 -4.95
C ASP A 108 31.33 -9.62 -4.49
N HIS A 109 32.41 -9.08 -3.90
CA HIS A 109 33.49 -9.90 -3.38
C HIS A 109 32.97 -10.80 -2.25
N PRO A 110 33.20 -12.13 -2.28
CA PRO A 110 32.61 -13.06 -1.32
C PRO A 110 32.92 -12.73 0.15
N ALA A 111 34.14 -12.26 0.44
CA ALA A 111 34.50 -11.87 1.81
C ALA A 111 33.72 -10.64 2.30
N LEU A 112 33.50 -9.65 1.42
CA LEU A 112 32.72 -8.46 1.76
C LEU A 112 31.24 -8.81 1.88
N ARG A 113 30.70 -9.61 0.97
CA ARG A 113 29.35 -10.16 1.06
C ARG A 113 29.11 -10.88 2.37
N LYS A 114 30.03 -11.78 2.75
CA LYS A 114 29.95 -12.51 4.01
C LYS A 114 29.94 -11.56 5.20
N PHE A 115 30.84 -10.58 5.23
CA PHE A 115 30.89 -9.58 6.30
C PHE A 115 29.61 -8.73 6.38
N LEU A 116 29.12 -8.19 5.26
CA LEU A 116 27.90 -7.39 5.20
C LEU A 116 26.69 -8.19 5.67
N ASN A 117 26.57 -9.45 5.27
CA ASN A 117 25.45 -10.31 5.65
C ASN A 117 25.51 -10.75 7.13
N GLU A 118 26.69 -11.10 7.64
CA GLU A 118 26.82 -11.71 8.97
C GLU A 118 27.09 -10.71 10.09
N LYS A 119 27.69 -9.56 9.79
CA LYS A 119 28.27 -8.65 10.79
C LYS A 119 27.70 -7.24 10.75
N VAL A 120 27.05 -6.84 9.65
CA VAL A 120 26.50 -5.48 9.50
C VAL A 120 24.98 -5.54 9.58
N MET A 121 24.41 -4.77 10.51
CA MET A 121 22.95 -4.64 10.60
C MET A 121 22.40 -4.12 9.27
N ASN A 122 21.42 -4.82 8.71
CA ASN A 122 20.84 -4.54 7.40
C ASN A 122 21.84 -4.58 6.22
N GLY A 123 23.06 -5.10 6.41
CA GLY A 123 24.07 -5.16 5.34
C GLY A 123 23.66 -6.07 4.18
N GLY A 124 22.81 -7.06 4.43
CA GLY A 124 22.20 -7.88 3.38
C GLY A 124 21.22 -7.14 2.47
N ALA A 125 20.82 -5.92 2.80
CA ALA A 125 20.01 -5.08 1.92
C ALA A 125 20.82 -4.49 0.76
N ILE A 126 22.16 -4.42 0.88
CA ILE A 126 23.06 -3.86 -0.13
C ILE A 126 23.11 -4.82 -1.34
N PRO A 127 22.68 -4.38 -2.53
CA PRO A 127 22.65 -5.23 -3.71
C PRO A 127 24.03 -5.41 -4.36
N GLY A 128 24.08 -6.21 -5.41
CA GLY A 128 25.32 -6.42 -6.17
C GLY A 128 25.69 -5.26 -7.05
N PHE A 129 26.91 -5.30 -7.61
CA PHE A 129 27.50 -4.25 -8.41
C PHE A 129 26.57 -3.74 -9.51
N HIS A 130 26.00 -4.65 -10.30
CA HIS A 130 25.13 -4.30 -11.42
C HIS A 130 23.92 -3.47 -10.97
N GLN A 131 23.24 -3.89 -9.90
CA GLN A 131 22.11 -3.16 -9.34
C GLN A 131 22.54 -1.84 -8.70
N LEU A 132 23.69 -1.79 -8.02
CA LEU A 132 24.24 -0.54 -7.48
C LEU A 132 24.50 0.48 -8.59
N GLN A 133 25.06 0.03 -9.71
CA GLN A 133 25.36 0.87 -10.87
C GLN A 133 24.08 1.36 -11.57
N GLU A 134 23.13 0.48 -11.86
CA GLU A 134 21.94 0.86 -12.64
C GLU A 134 20.92 1.68 -11.85
N MET A 135 20.70 1.32 -10.57
CA MET A 135 19.57 1.87 -9.81
C MET A 135 19.95 3.05 -8.92
N TYR A 136 21.21 3.13 -8.47
CA TYR A 136 21.59 4.07 -7.40
C TYR A 136 22.70 5.04 -7.81
N LEU A 137 23.67 4.62 -8.62
CA LEU A 137 24.81 5.47 -9.00
C LEU A 137 24.39 6.77 -9.68
N GLY A 138 23.44 6.70 -10.63
CA GLY A 138 22.92 7.88 -11.32
C GLY A 138 22.19 8.85 -10.38
N ALA A 139 21.38 8.32 -9.46
CA ALA A 139 20.63 9.12 -8.50
C ALA A 139 21.57 9.83 -7.50
N VAL A 140 22.58 9.13 -6.99
CA VAL A 140 23.61 9.70 -6.10
C VAL A 140 24.37 10.81 -6.83
N TYR A 141 24.82 10.56 -8.07
CA TYR A 141 25.55 11.57 -8.84
C TYR A 141 24.74 12.86 -9.05
N GLU A 142 23.48 12.74 -9.48
CA GLU A 142 22.65 13.93 -9.73
C GLU A 142 22.38 14.71 -8.44
N ARG A 143 22.13 14.02 -7.31
CA ARG A 143 21.96 14.70 -6.02
C ARG A 143 23.20 15.49 -5.62
N GLU A 144 24.36 14.85 -5.59
CA GLU A 144 25.64 15.49 -5.20
C GLU A 144 25.95 16.68 -6.12
N LYS A 145 25.67 16.54 -7.43
CA LYS A 145 25.83 17.61 -8.42
C LYS A 145 24.91 18.80 -8.15
N GLU A 146 23.65 18.58 -7.79
CA GLU A 146 22.72 19.68 -7.44
C GLU A 146 23.10 20.33 -6.10
N GLU A 147 23.57 19.57 -5.12
CA GLU A 147 24.10 20.11 -3.87
C GLU A 147 25.31 21.01 -4.13
N LEU A 148 26.26 20.57 -4.97
CA LEU A 148 27.41 21.37 -5.37
C LEU A 148 27.02 22.65 -6.12
N LYS A 149 26.04 22.58 -7.03
CA LYS A 149 25.51 23.78 -7.71
C LYS A 149 24.92 24.77 -6.71
N THR A 150 24.18 24.29 -5.71
CA THR A 150 23.57 25.12 -4.67
C THR A 150 24.65 25.81 -3.83
N LEU A 151 25.66 25.06 -3.36
CA LEU A 151 26.80 25.61 -2.62
C LEU A 151 27.58 26.65 -3.42
N LEU A 152 27.76 26.43 -4.73
CA LEU A 152 28.43 27.40 -5.60
C LEU A 152 27.58 28.67 -5.78
N ALA A 153 26.26 28.53 -5.96
CA ALA A 153 25.36 29.68 -6.11
C ALA A 153 25.30 30.52 -4.83
N GLU A 154 25.28 29.89 -3.66
CA GLU A 154 25.31 30.58 -2.36
C GLU A 154 26.64 31.31 -2.13
N ASN A 155 27.76 30.71 -2.52
CA ASN A 155 29.09 31.32 -2.40
C ASN A 155 29.37 32.42 -3.45
N LEU A 156 28.61 32.47 -4.55
CA LEU A 156 28.69 33.52 -5.57
C LEU A 156 27.81 34.75 -5.26
N LEU A 157 26.99 34.69 -4.21
CA LEU A 157 26.12 35.78 -3.74
C LEU A 157 26.70 36.55 -2.53
N LEU A 158 27.95 36.26 -2.14
CA LEU A 158 28.76 37.00 -1.17
C LEU A 158 29.93 37.69 -1.88
#